data_AF-A0A7G8WBE6-F1
#
_entry.id   AF-A0A7G8WBE6-F1
#
_cell.length_a   1.000
_cell.length_b   1.000
_cell.length_c   1.000
_cell.angle_alpha   90.00
_cell.angle_beta   90.00
_cell.angle_gamma   90.00
#
_symmetry.space_group_name_H-M   'P 1'
#
loop_
_entity.id
_entity.type
_entity.pdbx_description
1 polymer ?
#
loop_
_entity_poly.entity_id
_entity_poly.type
_entity_poly.pdbx_seq_one_letter_code
_entity_poly.pdbx_strand_id
1 'polypeptide(L)'
;MKSLINNVLMSVIVLTFFSCDNNDDATSAASTDGFTINSTFHETVNAYISIDQSDNNADGYADHYNFMFTDGRITDSFGDVGVGYEYAYSVDSTSKLALIKVLVTDNTNLGTGFISAGNTYIGSSISTGTPNFSADSLIAYDGVVSASFGTENGIEYSNLPETSGVWYYVGTVGPTVIINAINIDYNTPANSTIDIDYTFLASDSTSITGHYEGTLGIILD
;
A
#
# COMPACT_ATOMS: atom_id res chain seq x y z
N MET A 1 -10.13 35.75 15.97
CA MET A 1 -11.02 35.07 15.01
C MET A 1 -10.26 34.33 13.89
N LYS A 2 -9.03 33.86 14.13
CA LYS A 2 -8.30 32.96 13.21
C LYS A 2 -8.09 31.55 13.77
N SER A 3 -8.46 31.29 15.02
CA SER A 3 -8.24 29.99 15.68
C SER A 3 -9.51 29.15 15.90
N LEU A 4 -10.67 29.60 15.41
CA LEU A 4 -11.91 28.81 15.46
C LEU A 4 -12.27 28.14 14.12
N ILE A 5 -11.54 28.46 13.04
CA ILE A 5 -11.78 27.84 11.72
C ILE A 5 -10.96 26.55 11.56
N ASN A 6 -9.82 26.40 12.24
CA ASN A 6 -8.99 25.19 12.15
C ASN A 6 -9.54 23.99 12.94
N ASN A 7 -10.38 24.22 13.96
CA ASN A 7 -10.93 23.11 14.75
C ASN A 7 -12.15 22.45 14.11
N VAL A 8 -12.71 23.05 13.04
CA VAL A 8 -13.84 22.47 12.30
C VAL A 8 -13.36 21.46 11.26
N LEU A 9 -12.11 21.56 10.79
CA LEU A 9 -11.52 20.57 9.89
C LEU A 9 -11.14 19.27 10.61
N MET A 10 -10.86 19.34 11.92
CA MET A 10 -10.47 18.20 12.75
C MET A 10 -11.62 17.51 13.50
N SER A 11 -12.87 18.01 13.39
CA SER A 11 -14.01 17.52 14.17
C SER A 11 -15.09 16.80 13.35
N VAL A 12 -14.80 16.42 12.10
CA VAL A 12 -15.67 15.54 11.29
C VAL A 12 -15.03 14.16 11.05
N ILE A 13 -13.89 13.85 11.68
CA ILE A 13 -13.32 12.50 11.72
C ILE A 13 -13.81 11.78 13.00
N VAL A 14 -15.13 11.71 13.15
CA VAL A 14 -15.81 10.73 14.01
C VAL A 14 -16.87 10.03 13.17
N LEU A 15 -16.49 9.70 11.94
CA LEU A 15 -17.21 8.76 11.10
C LEU A 15 -16.58 7.39 11.36
N THR A 16 -17.12 6.73 12.40
CA THR A 16 -17.42 5.30 12.43
C THR A 16 -16.49 4.40 11.62
N PHE A 17 -15.77 3.52 12.31
CA PHE A 17 -15.24 2.21 11.87
C PHE A 17 -15.88 1.64 10.60
N PHE A 18 -15.53 2.18 9.44
CA PHE A 18 -15.81 1.63 8.13
C PHE A 18 -14.51 1.06 7.61
N SER A 19 -13.94 0.09 8.33
CA SER A 19 -13.20 -1.00 7.67
C SER A 19 -14.25 -1.88 6.98
N CYS A 20 -14.86 -1.31 5.93
CA CYS A 20 -15.41 -2.12 4.88
C CYS A 20 -14.28 -2.22 3.88
N ASP A 21 -13.63 -3.38 3.83
CA ASP A 21 -12.97 -3.86 2.62
C ASP A 21 -14.02 -3.84 1.50
N ASN A 22 -14.19 -2.69 0.87
CA ASN A 22 -15.16 -2.47 -0.19
C ASN A 22 -14.59 -2.94 -1.54
N ASN A 23 -13.46 -3.66 -1.53
CA ASN A 23 -12.76 -4.10 -2.72
C ASN A 23 -13.33 -5.39 -3.35
N ASP A 24 -14.57 -5.76 -3.01
CA ASP A 24 -15.01 -7.15 -3.03
C ASP A 24 -15.84 -7.56 -4.27
N ASP A 25 -16.53 -6.67 -4.99
CA ASP A 25 -17.72 -7.12 -5.76
C ASP A 25 -17.75 -6.82 -7.29
N ALA A 26 -16.63 -6.53 -7.95
CA ALA A 26 -16.61 -6.54 -9.42
C ALA A 26 -15.24 -6.92 -10.00
N THR A 27 -15.03 -8.22 -10.21
CA THR A 27 -13.93 -8.71 -11.05
C THR A 27 -14.19 -8.32 -12.51
N SER A 28 -13.40 -7.37 -13.02
CA SER A 28 -13.30 -7.13 -14.47
C SER A 28 -12.43 -8.21 -15.12
N ALA A 29 -12.68 -8.48 -16.41
CA ALA A 29 -12.06 -9.55 -17.18
C ALA A 29 -10.52 -9.46 -17.21
N ALA A 30 -9.85 -10.62 -17.15
CA ALA A 30 -8.39 -10.82 -17.26
C ALA A 30 -7.58 -9.68 -16.63
N SER A 31 -7.39 -9.73 -15.29
CA SER A 31 -6.64 -8.71 -14.58
C SER A 31 -5.25 -8.54 -15.21
N THR A 32 -5.02 -7.36 -15.77
CA THR A 32 -3.70 -6.86 -16.17
C THR A 32 -2.95 -6.28 -14.98
N ASP A 33 -3.53 -6.40 -13.78
CA ASP A 33 -3.06 -5.78 -12.56
C ASP A 33 -2.17 -6.75 -11.80
N GLY A 34 -0.96 -6.31 -11.54
CA GLY A 34 0.10 -7.22 -11.16
C GLY A 34 1.47 -6.65 -11.45
N PHE A 35 2.47 -7.52 -11.31
CA PHE A 35 3.84 -7.21 -11.67
C PHE A 35 4.44 -8.30 -12.54
N THR A 36 5.40 -7.92 -13.36
CA THR A 36 6.13 -8.82 -14.25
C THR A 36 7.59 -8.93 -13.81
N ILE A 37 8.06 -10.17 -13.64
CA ILE A 37 9.45 -10.50 -13.32
C ILE A 37 9.95 -11.48 -14.38
N ASN A 38 11.03 -11.13 -15.11
CA ASN A 38 11.62 -11.99 -16.13
C ASN A 38 10.58 -12.57 -17.12
N SER A 39 9.65 -11.73 -17.58
CA SER A 39 8.53 -12.09 -18.46
C SER A 39 7.45 -13.00 -17.86
N THR A 40 7.49 -13.27 -16.55
CA THR A 40 6.42 -13.96 -15.80
C THR A 40 5.54 -12.93 -15.13
N PHE A 41 4.23 -12.99 -15.39
CA PHE A 41 3.24 -12.11 -14.77
C PHE A 41 2.72 -12.72 -13.47
N HIS A 42 2.60 -11.87 -12.45
CA HIS A 42 2.11 -12.19 -11.12
C HIS A 42 0.94 -11.25 -10.82
N GLU A 43 -0.27 -11.81 -10.89
CA GLU A 43 -1.54 -11.07 -10.71
C GLU A 43 -1.70 -10.57 -9.27
N THR A 44 -2.10 -9.31 -9.11
CA THR A 44 -2.46 -8.68 -7.82
C THR A 44 -3.75 -7.89 -8.01
N VAL A 45 -4.88 -8.48 -7.65
CA VAL A 45 -6.23 -7.94 -7.93
C VAL A 45 -6.70 -6.89 -6.92
N ASN A 46 -5.94 -6.64 -5.85
CA ASN A 46 -6.30 -5.67 -4.82
C ASN A 46 -5.20 -4.62 -4.64
N ALA A 47 -5.59 -3.37 -4.48
CA ALA A 47 -4.71 -2.26 -4.14
C ALA A 47 -5.17 -1.53 -2.88
N TYR A 48 -4.20 -1.15 -2.05
CA TYR A 48 -4.39 -0.37 -0.84
C TYR A 48 -3.37 0.76 -0.80
N ILE A 49 -3.78 1.89 -0.22
CA ILE A 49 -2.87 2.96 0.21
C ILE A 49 -3.00 3.12 1.72
N SER A 50 -1.87 3.04 2.45
CA SER A 50 -1.83 3.56 3.82
C SER A 50 -1.21 4.96 3.84
N ILE A 51 -1.85 5.85 4.59
CA ILE A 51 -1.47 7.27 4.69
C ILE A 51 -1.14 7.54 6.14
N ASP A 52 0.13 7.85 6.41
CA ASP A 52 0.60 8.21 7.75
C ASP A 52 -0.03 9.53 8.20
N GLN A 53 -0.93 9.45 9.17
CA GLN A 53 -1.60 10.58 9.80
C GLN A 53 -0.78 11.14 10.97
N SER A 54 0.26 10.43 11.42
CA SER A 54 1.15 10.92 12.47
C SER A 54 2.07 11.99 11.89
N ASP A 55 1.53 13.19 11.74
CA ASP A 55 2.26 14.39 11.32
C ASP A 55 3.32 14.77 12.37
N ASN A 56 4.47 14.10 12.30
CA ASN A 56 5.54 14.22 13.29
C ASN A 56 6.22 15.59 13.24
N ASN A 57 6.06 16.28 12.11
CA ASN A 57 6.69 17.57 11.83
C ASN A 57 5.72 18.77 12.03
N ALA A 58 4.43 18.49 12.23
CA ALA A 58 3.33 19.43 12.45
C ALA A 58 3.03 20.38 11.26
N ASP A 59 3.27 19.96 10.02
CA ASP A 59 3.01 20.76 8.81
C ASP A 59 1.61 20.58 8.21
N GLY A 60 0.84 19.61 8.73
CA GLY A 60 -0.51 19.26 8.30
C GLY A 60 -0.58 18.29 7.12
N TYR A 61 0.54 17.66 6.76
CA TYR A 61 0.63 16.68 5.67
C TYR A 61 1.08 15.30 6.20
N ALA A 62 0.88 14.28 5.37
CA ALA A 62 1.35 12.93 5.70
C ALA A 62 2.88 12.87 5.60
N ASP A 63 3.54 12.13 6.49
CA ASP A 63 5.00 11.93 6.40
C ASP A 63 5.37 10.90 5.33
N HIS A 64 4.49 9.93 5.07
CA HIS A 64 4.67 8.94 4.02
C HIS A 64 3.36 8.30 3.52
N TYR A 65 3.46 7.61 2.40
CA TYR A 65 2.40 6.82 1.78
C TYR A 65 2.93 5.41 1.49
N ASN A 66 2.18 4.36 1.82
CA ASN A 66 2.52 3.00 1.39
C ASN A 66 1.52 2.54 0.33
N PHE A 67 2.00 2.27 -0.88
CA PHE A 67 1.22 1.60 -1.91
C PHE A 67 1.41 0.09 -1.77
N MET A 68 0.31 -0.64 -1.68
CA MET A 68 0.30 -2.09 -1.52
C MET A 68 -0.57 -2.71 -2.60
N PHE A 69 -0.01 -3.63 -3.36
CA PHE A 69 -0.73 -4.42 -4.37
C PHE A 69 -0.62 -5.89 -4.02
N THR A 70 -1.74 -6.60 -3.93
CA THR A 70 -1.74 -8.00 -3.50
C THR A 70 -2.87 -8.81 -4.16
N ASP A 71 -2.74 -10.12 -4.18
CA ASP A 71 -3.80 -11.06 -4.54
C ASP A 71 -4.73 -11.41 -3.36
N GLY A 72 -4.36 -11.00 -2.15
CA GLY A 72 -5.17 -11.12 -0.93
C GLY A 72 -5.87 -9.83 -0.52
N ARG A 73 -6.55 -9.85 0.62
CA ARG A 73 -7.11 -8.63 1.25
C ARG A 73 -6.24 -8.20 2.42
N ILE A 74 -6.16 -6.90 2.69
CA ILE A 74 -5.44 -6.29 3.82
C ILE A 74 -6.44 -5.66 4.79
N THR A 75 -6.22 -5.82 6.09
CA THR A 75 -6.98 -5.13 7.15
C THR A 75 -6.06 -4.51 8.21
N ASP A 76 -6.51 -3.41 8.82
CA ASP A 76 -5.90 -2.71 9.96
C ASP A 76 -6.58 -3.06 11.31
N SER A 77 -7.63 -3.87 11.29
CA SER A 77 -8.43 -4.19 12.47
C SER A 77 -7.67 -4.97 13.56
N PHE A 78 -6.48 -5.49 13.24
CA PHE A 78 -5.67 -6.32 14.14
C PHE A 78 -4.29 -5.72 14.48
N GLY A 79 -4.00 -4.50 14.01
CA GLY A 79 -2.73 -3.80 14.24
C GLY A 79 -2.39 -2.83 13.11
N ASP A 80 -1.31 -2.06 13.29
CA ASP A 80 -0.86 -1.06 12.31
C ASP A 80 -0.54 -1.69 10.95
N VAL A 81 -0.97 -1.03 9.88
CA VAL A 81 -0.69 -1.40 8.49
C VAL A 81 0.50 -0.59 8.01
N GLY A 82 1.65 -0.99 8.52
CA GLY A 82 2.88 -0.25 8.36
C GLY A 82 4.09 -1.18 8.47
N VAL A 83 5.21 -0.63 8.00
CA VAL A 83 6.50 -1.29 8.05
C VAL A 83 6.76 -1.64 9.54
N GLY A 84 6.74 -2.93 9.88
CA GLY A 84 7.12 -3.43 11.21
C GLY A 84 6.12 -4.38 11.85
N TYR A 85 4.88 -4.40 11.38
CA TYR A 85 3.90 -5.42 11.76
C TYR A 85 3.25 -6.03 10.52
N GLU A 86 3.10 -7.34 10.59
CA GLU A 86 2.68 -8.21 9.51
C GLU A 86 1.30 -7.76 9.01
N TYR A 87 1.21 -7.33 7.75
CA TYR A 87 -0.08 -7.06 7.13
C TYR A 87 -0.97 -8.29 7.33
N ALA A 88 -2.21 -8.03 7.73
CA ALA A 88 -3.23 -9.05 7.83
C ALA A 88 -3.66 -9.45 6.42
N TYR A 89 -3.17 -10.58 5.89
CA TYR A 89 -3.56 -11.12 4.59
C TYR A 89 -4.67 -12.14 4.70
N SER A 90 -5.73 -11.95 3.92
CA SER A 90 -6.70 -13.01 3.62
C SER A 90 -6.29 -13.75 2.35
N VAL A 91 -5.52 -14.82 2.50
CA VAL A 91 -5.28 -15.83 1.45
C VAL A 91 -5.14 -17.22 2.07
N ASP A 92 -5.54 -18.26 1.35
CA ASP A 92 -5.58 -19.62 1.89
C ASP A 92 -4.21 -20.31 2.00
N SER A 93 -3.17 -19.82 1.30
CA SER A 93 -1.86 -20.50 1.29
C SER A 93 -0.66 -19.61 0.97
N THR A 94 -0.60 -19.05 -0.23
CA THR A 94 0.48 -18.19 -0.69
C THR A 94 -0.07 -16.87 -1.21
N SER A 95 0.68 -15.80 -0.98
CA SER A 95 0.34 -14.44 -1.37
C SER A 95 1.38 -13.86 -2.33
N LYS A 96 0.96 -12.84 -3.05
CA LYS A 96 1.79 -11.91 -3.81
C LYS A 96 1.62 -10.53 -3.19
N LEU A 97 2.72 -9.77 -3.16
CA LEU A 97 2.74 -8.43 -2.60
C LEU A 97 3.71 -7.56 -3.38
N ALA A 98 3.30 -6.37 -3.75
CA ALA A 98 4.20 -5.27 -4.04
C ALA A 98 3.93 -4.15 -3.03
N LEU A 99 4.92 -3.83 -2.21
CA LEU A 99 4.91 -2.73 -1.25
C LEU A 99 5.89 -1.66 -1.74
N ILE A 100 5.39 -0.44 -1.93
CA ILE A 100 6.21 0.72 -2.26
C ILE A 100 5.88 1.85 -1.30
N LYS A 101 6.83 2.17 -0.42
CA LYS A 101 6.73 3.32 0.48
C LYS A 101 7.27 4.57 -0.17
N VAL A 102 6.47 5.61 -0.26
CA VAL A 102 6.84 6.94 -0.74
C VAL A 102 6.99 7.86 0.46
N LEU A 103 8.22 8.27 0.74
CA LEU A 103 8.53 9.24 1.79
C LEU A 103 8.36 10.67 1.26
N VAL A 104 7.74 11.56 2.03
CA VAL A 104 7.62 12.98 1.66
C VAL A 104 8.99 13.66 1.62
N THR A 105 9.93 13.22 2.46
CA THR A 105 11.32 13.74 2.46
C THR A 105 12.04 13.52 1.14
N ASP A 106 11.72 12.43 0.44
CA ASP A 106 12.31 12.08 -0.87
C ASP A 106 11.53 12.70 -2.04
N ASN A 107 10.33 13.23 -1.76
CA ASN A 107 9.38 13.76 -2.74
C ASN A 107 8.86 15.12 -2.27
N THR A 108 9.71 16.15 -2.33
CA THR A 108 9.43 17.48 -1.75
C THR A 108 8.16 18.16 -2.29
N ASN A 109 7.65 17.73 -3.45
CA ASN A 109 6.36 18.17 -3.98
C ASN A 109 5.16 17.72 -3.14
N LEU A 110 5.31 16.68 -2.31
CA LEU A 110 4.29 16.21 -1.36
C LEU A 110 4.24 17.04 -0.08
N GLY A 111 5.32 17.71 0.32
CA GLY A 111 5.35 18.51 1.56
C GLY A 111 4.44 19.76 1.57
N THR A 112 3.68 19.97 0.50
CA THR A 112 2.64 21.02 0.41
C THR A 112 1.37 20.52 -0.28
N GLY A 113 1.24 19.22 -0.54
CA GLY A 113 0.19 18.64 -1.38
C GLY A 113 -0.09 17.18 -1.07
N PHE A 114 -0.89 16.54 -1.92
CA PHE A 114 -1.21 15.12 -1.83
C PHE A 114 -0.70 14.38 -3.07
N ILE A 115 -0.62 13.06 -2.98
CA ILE A 115 -0.48 12.19 -4.16
C ILE A 115 -1.54 12.60 -5.19
N SER A 116 -1.12 12.82 -6.44
CA SER A 116 -1.99 13.34 -7.49
C SER A 116 -1.61 12.80 -8.86
N ALA A 117 -2.62 12.71 -9.73
CA ALA A 117 -2.47 12.22 -11.09
C ALA A 117 -1.49 13.07 -11.92
N GLY A 118 -0.79 12.41 -12.84
CA GLY A 118 0.23 12.98 -13.72
C GLY A 118 1.61 13.15 -13.06
N ASN A 119 1.78 12.76 -11.78
CA ASN A 119 3.05 12.85 -11.08
C ASN A 119 3.75 11.49 -10.97
N THR A 120 5.07 11.56 -10.92
CA THR A 120 5.94 10.44 -10.55
C THR A 120 6.54 10.69 -9.18
N TYR A 121 6.50 9.67 -8.33
CA TYR A 121 7.12 9.69 -7.00
C TYR A 121 8.18 8.61 -6.90
N ILE A 122 9.22 8.89 -6.12
CA ILE A 122 10.30 7.97 -5.83
C ILE A 122 9.99 7.29 -4.50
N GLY A 123 9.89 5.97 -4.49
CA GLY A 123 9.78 5.20 -3.27
C GLY A 123 11.13 5.08 -2.54
N SER A 124 11.04 4.82 -1.24
CA SER A 124 12.20 4.65 -0.35
C SER A 124 13.06 3.48 -0.80
N SER A 125 14.37 3.72 -0.81
CA SER A 125 15.42 2.72 -1.02
C SER A 125 16.05 2.22 0.28
N ILE A 126 15.41 2.49 1.41
CA ILE A 126 15.92 2.09 2.72
C ILE A 126 15.70 0.58 2.90
N SER A 127 16.82 -0.13 3.08
CA SER A 127 16.82 -1.48 3.63
C SER A 127 17.34 -1.42 5.07
N THR A 128 16.62 -2.05 5.98
CA THR A 128 16.97 -2.10 7.41
C THR A 128 17.73 -3.37 7.77
N GLY A 129 17.63 -4.41 6.92
CA GLY A 129 18.23 -5.73 7.18
C GLY A 129 17.61 -6.48 8.37
N THR A 130 16.54 -5.96 8.96
CA THR A 130 15.81 -6.62 10.06
C THR A 130 14.78 -7.58 9.49
N PRO A 131 14.76 -8.87 9.85
CA PRO A 131 13.75 -9.81 9.36
C PRO A 131 12.32 -9.31 9.62
N ASN A 132 11.40 -9.53 8.68
CA ASN A 132 10.00 -9.04 8.69
C ASN A 132 9.85 -7.50 8.68
N PHE A 133 10.96 -6.79 8.51
CA PHE A 133 11.04 -5.34 8.38
C PHE A 133 12.20 -4.97 7.44
N SER A 134 12.52 -5.82 6.47
CA SER A 134 13.88 -5.79 5.90
C SER A 134 14.10 -4.63 4.95
N ALA A 135 13.02 -4.03 4.45
CA ALA A 135 13.03 -2.84 3.61
C ALA A 135 11.71 -2.06 3.67
N ASP A 136 11.79 -0.76 3.40
CA ASP A 136 10.63 0.12 3.24
C ASP A 136 9.82 -0.22 1.97
N SER A 137 10.47 -0.75 0.93
CA SER A 137 9.84 -1.20 -0.31
C SER A 137 10.31 -2.60 -0.67
N LEU A 138 9.40 -3.47 -1.06
CA LEU A 138 9.67 -4.88 -1.40
C LEU A 138 8.62 -5.45 -2.36
N ILE A 139 8.97 -6.53 -3.04
CA ILE A 139 8.03 -7.31 -3.87
C ILE A 139 8.21 -8.79 -3.53
N ALA A 140 7.11 -9.50 -3.34
CA ALA A 140 7.09 -10.91 -3.01
C ALA A 140 6.10 -11.69 -3.89
N TYR A 141 6.44 -12.95 -4.19
CA TYR A 141 5.50 -13.92 -4.75
C TYR A 141 5.74 -15.30 -4.14
N ASP A 142 4.71 -16.14 -4.18
CA ASP A 142 4.66 -17.44 -3.50
C ASP A 142 5.00 -17.33 -2.00
N GLY A 143 4.72 -16.17 -1.40
CA GLY A 143 4.99 -15.90 0.00
C GLY A 143 4.00 -16.69 0.85
N VAL A 144 4.50 -17.58 1.72
CA VAL A 144 3.63 -18.47 2.51
C VAL A 144 3.08 -17.70 3.70
N VAL A 145 1.76 -17.66 3.84
CA VAL A 145 1.13 -17.03 5.01
C VAL A 145 1.22 -17.92 6.24
N SER A 146 1.21 -17.29 7.42
CA SER A 146 1.19 -17.98 8.71
C SER A 146 -0.14 -18.67 8.97
N ALA A 147 -0.27 -19.28 10.15
CA ALA A 147 -1.59 -19.62 10.68
C ALA A 147 -2.43 -18.35 10.86
N SER A 148 -3.74 -18.49 10.66
CA SER A 148 -4.72 -17.45 10.94
C SER A 148 -4.64 -16.98 12.39
N PHE A 149 -4.75 -15.67 12.58
CA PHE A 149 -4.76 -15.04 13.91
C PHE A 149 -6.10 -14.37 14.23
N GLY A 150 -7.03 -14.30 13.28
CA GLY A 150 -8.31 -13.62 13.47
C GLY A 150 -9.26 -13.74 12.28
N THR A 151 -10.50 -13.33 12.51
CA THR A 151 -11.54 -13.28 11.49
C THR A 151 -12.25 -11.94 11.55
N GLU A 152 -12.44 -11.30 10.40
CA GLU A 152 -13.22 -10.07 10.24
C GLU A 152 -14.18 -10.24 9.06
N ASN A 153 -15.45 -9.86 9.24
CA ASN A 153 -16.49 -9.99 8.22
C ASN A 153 -16.61 -11.42 7.62
N GLY A 154 -16.26 -12.45 8.38
CA GLY A 154 -16.27 -13.85 7.93
C GLY A 154 -15.04 -14.27 7.13
N ILE A 155 -14.03 -13.41 7.02
CA ILE A 155 -12.77 -13.63 6.31
C ILE A 155 -11.66 -13.89 7.33
N GLU A 156 -10.89 -14.95 7.14
CA GLU A 156 -9.74 -15.26 7.98
C GLU A 156 -8.48 -14.50 7.54
N TYR A 157 -7.76 -13.95 8.50
CA TYR A 157 -6.55 -13.18 8.26
C TYR A 157 -5.33 -13.84 8.90
N SER A 158 -4.23 -13.84 8.16
CA SER A 158 -2.94 -14.44 8.49
C SER A 158 -1.81 -13.46 8.19
N ASN A 159 -0.63 -13.67 8.77
CA ASN A 159 0.54 -12.83 8.50
C ASN A 159 1.28 -13.33 7.26
N LEU A 160 1.95 -12.44 6.53
CA LEU A 160 2.88 -12.82 5.46
C LEU A 160 4.32 -12.59 5.93
N PRO A 161 4.93 -13.55 6.64
CA PRO A 161 6.29 -13.40 7.14
C PRO A 161 7.31 -13.43 6.01
N GLU A 162 8.37 -12.63 6.12
CA GLU A 162 9.53 -12.61 5.21
C GLU A 162 10.45 -13.83 5.42
N THR A 163 9.88 -15.03 5.49
CA THR A 163 10.60 -16.27 5.83
C THR A 163 10.46 -17.35 4.78
N SER A 164 9.47 -17.24 3.89
CA SER A 164 9.17 -18.23 2.85
C SER A 164 8.63 -17.54 1.61
N GLY A 165 8.82 -18.18 0.45
CA GLY A 165 8.53 -17.62 -0.86
C GLY A 165 9.74 -16.91 -1.47
N VAL A 166 9.48 -16.08 -2.49
CA VAL A 166 10.50 -15.27 -3.16
C VAL A 166 10.28 -13.81 -2.79
N TRP A 167 11.35 -13.16 -2.33
CA TRP A 167 11.34 -11.77 -1.88
C TRP A 167 12.41 -10.97 -2.62
N TYR A 168 12.00 -9.84 -3.20
CA TYR A 168 12.86 -8.83 -3.78
C TYR A 168 12.84 -7.59 -2.91
N TYR A 169 14.00 -7.25 -2.37
CA TYR A 169 14.19 -6.05 -1.57
C TYR A 169 14.72 -4.93 -2.44
N VAL A 170 14.35 -3.70 -2.09
CA VAL A 170 14.75 -2.51 -2.84
C VAL A 170 16.27 -2.42 -2.98
N GLY A 171 16.72 -2.03 -4.17
CA GLY A 171 18.12 -1.74 -4.43
C GLY A 171 18.53 -0.35 -3.96
N THR A 172 19.69 0.12 -4.42
CA THR A 172 20.20 1.47 -4.07
C THR A 172 19.49 2.61 -4.80
N VAL A 173 18.67 2.28 -5.80
CA VAL A 173 17.81 3.23 -6.52
C VAL A 173 16.39 2.93 -6.09
N GLY A 174 15.70 3.93 -5.55
CA GLY A 174 14.32 3.79 -5.11
C GLY A 174 13.39 3.41 -6.27
N PRO A 175 12.34 2.61 -6.03
CA PRO A 175 11.33 2.33 -7.03
C PRO A 175 10.64 3.63 -7.47
N THR A 176 10.01 3.62 -8.62
CA THR A 176 9.19 4.75 -9.08
C THR A 176 7.74 4.34 -9.12
N VAL A 177 6.85 5.21 -8.67
CA VAL A 177 5.40 5.09 -8.88
C VAL A 177 4.92 6.24 -9.74
N ILE A 178 4.09 5.95 -10.74
CA ILE A 178 3.53 6.92 -11.69
C ILE A 178 2.03 6.87 -11.53
N ILE A 179 1.43 7.96 -11.04
CA ILE A 179 -0.02 8.02 -10.84
C ILE A 179 -0.67 8.50 -12.13
N ASN A 180 -1.26 7.60 -12.90
CA ASN A 180 -1.95 7.94 -14.15
C ASN A 180 -3.31 8.59 -13.85
N ALA A 181 -4.05 8.02 -12.89
CA ALA A 181 -5.27 8.58 -12.34
C ALA A 181 -5.41 8.21 -10.86
N ILE A 182 -6.02 9.08 -10.06
CA ILE A 182 -6.39 8.77 -8.68
C ILE A 182 -7.64 9.55 -8.29
N ASN A 183 -8.56 8.88 -7.61
CA ASN A 183 -9.72 9.47 -6.99
C ASN A 183 -9.85 8.92 -5.57
N ILE A 184 -9.81 9.81 -4.58
CA ILE A 184 -10.05 9.46 -3.17
C ILE A 184 -11.39 10.06 -2.77
N ASP A 185 -12.39 9.20 -2.58
CA ASP A 185 -13.71 9.61 -2.11
C ASP A 185 -13.79 9.49 -0.58
N TYR A 186 -13.51 10.58 0.11
CA TYR A 186 -13.56 10.63 1.58
C TYR A 186 -14.97 10.43 2.16
N ASN A 187 -16.03 10.60 1.36
CA ASN A 187 -17.40 10.41 1.84
C ASN A 187 -17.86 8.96 1.62
N THR A 188 -17.33 8.30 0.60
CA THR A 188 -17.62 6.90 0.29
C THR A 188 -16.33 6.22 -0.17
N PRO A 189 -15.46 5.79 0.76
CA PRO A 189 -14.14 5.24 0.44
C PRO A 189 -14.19 4.09 -0.58
N ALA A 190 -15.28 3.32 -0.61
CA ALA A 190 -15.59 2.30 -1.61
C ALA A 190 -15.47 2.76 -3.07
N ASN A 191 -15.71 4.05 -3.33
CA ASN A 191 -15.66 4.64 -4.67
C ASN A 191 -14.26 5.14 -5.04
N SER A 192 -13.27 4.96 -4.16
CA SER A 192 -11.90 5.38 -4.44
C SER A 192 -11.29 4.48 -5.49
N THR A 193 -10.54 5.07 -6.42
CA THR A 193 -9.93 4.36 -7.54
C THR A 193 -8.52 4.88 -7.80
N ILE A 194 -7.71 4.05 -8.45
CA ILE A 194 -6.35 4.37 -8.86
C ILE A 194 -6.02 3.68 -10.18
N ASP A 195 -5.23 4.37 -11.00
CA ASP A 195 -4.48 3.83 -12.13
C ASP A 195 -3.02 4.23 -11.89
N ILE A 196 -2.16 3.23 -11.74
CA ILE A 196 -0.77 3.40 -11.32
C ILE A 196 0.15 2.41 -12.02
N ASP A 197 1.25 2.94 -12.54
CA ASP A 197 2.39 2.13 -12.97
C ASP A 197 3.51 2.23 -11.94
N TYR A 198 4.30 1.17 -11.80
CA TYR A 198 5.50 1.21 -10.99
C TYR A 198 6.66 0.44 -11.60
N THR A 199 7.87 0.91 -11.31
CA THR A 199 9.11 0.21 -11.61
C THR A 199 9.90 0.01 -10.34
N PHE A 200 10.47 -1.18 -10.20
CA PHE A 200 11.20 -1.60 -9.03
C PHE A 200 12.51 -2.26 -9.48
N LEU A 201 13.63 -1.71 -9.02
CA LEU A 201 14.94 -2.31 -9.23
C LEU A 201 15.39 -2.94 -7.92
N ALA A 202 15.37 -4.26 -7.87
CA ALA A 202 15.77 -5.02 -6.70
C ALA A 202 17.28 -4.92 -6.45
N SER A 203 17.69 -5.24 -5.22
CA SER A 203 19.11 -5.25 -4.81
C SER A 203 19.99 -6.20 -5.61
N ASP A 204 19.42 -7.25 -6.20
CA ASP A 204 20.08 -8.18 -7.12
C ASP A 204 20.07 -7.72 -8.59
N SER A 205 19.63 -6.48 -8.85
CA SER A 205 19.44 -5.87 -10.17
C SER A 205 18.29 -6.45 -11.01
N THR A 206 17.42 -7.28 -10.42
CA THR A 206 16.18 -7.70 -11.09
C THR A 206 15.27 -6.49 -11.29
N SER A 207 14.87 -6.27 -12.54
CA SER A 207 13.91 -5.23 -12.89
C SER A 207 12.50 -5.81 -12.89
N ILE A 208 11.62 -5.16 -12.15
CA ILE A 208 10.22 -5.53 -11.99
C ILE A 208 9.38 -4.32 -12.40
N THR A 209 8.36 -4.54 -13.21
CA THR A 209 7.40 -3.52 -13.60
C THR A 209 6.01 -3.99 -13.24
N GLY A 210 5.18 -3.12 -12.70
CA GLY A 210 3.79 -3.44 -12.43
C GLY A 210 2.86 -2.31 -12.80
N HIS A 211 1.59 -2.69 -12.86
CA HIS A 211 0.47 -1.84 -13.20
C HIS A 211 -0.72 -2.26 -12.32
N TYR A 212 -1.56 -1.31 -11.96
CA TYR A 212 -2.86 -1.58 -11.36
C TYR A 212 -3.85 -0.49 -11.79
N GLU A 213 -5.00 -0.89 -12.32
CA GLU A 213 -6.13 -0.01 -12.60
C GLU A 213 -7.40 -0.57 -11.94
N GLY A 214 -7.91 0.12 -10.92
CA GLY A 214 -9.11 -0.34 -10.24
C GLY A 214 -9.48 0.42 -8.99
N THR A 215 -10.23 -0.25 -8.14
CA THR A 215 -10.63 0.23 -6.80
C THR A 215 -9.42 0.32 -5.87
N LEU A 216 -9.45 1.30 -4.97
CA LEU A 216 -8.37 1.60 -4.04
C LEU A 216 -8.90 1.52 -2.59
N GLY A 217 -8.41 0.55 -1.82
CA GLY A 217 -8.59 0.52 -0.38
C GLY A 217 -7.77 1.63 0.29
N ILE A 218 -8.35 2.29 1.30
CA ILE A 218 -7.68 3.34 2.06
C ILE A 218 -7.54 2.88 3.49
N ILE A 219 -6.31 2.89 3.98
CA ILE A 219 -5.97 2.57 5.35
C ILE A 219 -5.38 3.83 5.98
N LEU A 220 -5.85 4.20 7.17
CA LEU A 220 -5.36 5.35 7.90
C LEU A 220 -4.52 4.82 9.05
N ASP A 221 -3.22 5.12 9.01
CA ASP A 221 -2.22 4.71 10.03
C ASP A 221 -1.79 5.95 10.83
#